data_AF-A0A9W9LPI2-F1
#
_entry.id   AF-A0A9W9LPI2-F1
#
_cell.length_a   1.000
_cell.length_b   1.000
_cell.length_c   1.000
_cell.angle_alpha   90.00
_cell.angle_beta   90.00
_cell.angle_gamma   90.00
#
_symmetry.space_group_name_H-M   'P 1'
#
loop_
_entity.id
_entity.type
_entity.pdbx_description
1 polymer ?
#
loop_
_entity_poly.entity_id
_entity_poly.type
_entity_poly.pdbx_seq_one_letter_code
_entity_poly.pdbx_strand_id
1 'polypeptide(L)'
;MSHTLIHYLSSVGRAALTPPLLYRRNPPWSCRRGGPYILASHPPNYPPDTPLHHDTFPADAQIDDAASKCLALQKSGQDRHDRRPSAALLLARDNGTQLMSSLSLSYVRHAECELARNAADNYCWDYLAGCTMVSAWEPCAMRAATLYWSHIGRLVYLASEQTLQKLTDEGNTENLTLDLPCHQVFRSRSEQS
;
A
#
# COMPACT_ATOMS: atom_id res chain seq x y z
N MET A 1 -10.11 -15.10 2.39
CA MET A 1 -10.19 -14.38 3.67
C MET A 1 -9.12 -13.28 3.72
N SER A 2 -9.14 -12.27 2.85
CA SER A 2 -8.08 -11.23 2.90
C SER A 2 -8.32 -10.23 4.03
N HIS A 3 -7.40 -10.18 4.99
CA HIS A 3 -7.30 -9.12 6.00
C HIS A 3 -6.26 -8.10 5.59
N THR A 4 -6.52 -6.82 5.87
CA THR A 4 -5.47 -5.80 5.88
C THR A 4 -4.73 -5.84 7.20
N LEU A 5 -3.61 -6.58 7.20
CA LEU A 5 -2.64 -6.60 8.30
C LEU A 5 -1.73 -5.36 8.17
N ILE A 6 -1.61 -4.58 9.25
CA ILE A 6 -0.76 -3.39 9.34
C ILE A 6 0.36 -3.72 10.31
N HIS A 7 1.62 -3.63 9.87
CA HIS A 7 2.79 -3.85 10.73
C HIS A 7 3.75 -2.65 10.69
N TYR A 8 4.21 -2.27 11.89
CA TYR A 8 5.21 -1.26 12.16
C TYR A 8 6.56 -1.92 12.50
N LEU A 9 7.65 -1.49 11.86
CA LEU A 9 9.02 -1.89 12.21
C LEU A 9 9.57 -1.01 13.34
N SER A 10 9.08 -1.22 14.56
CA SER A 10 9.83 -0.92 15.79
C SER A 10 9.35 -1.87 16.89
N SER A 11 10.25 -2.24 17.80
CA SER A 11 10.26 -3.41 18.68
C SER A 11 9.12 -3.54 19.74
N VAL A 12 7.86 -3.22 19.42
CA VAL A 12 6.74 -3.26 20.38
C VAL A 12 5.48 -3.93 19.79
N GLY A 13 5.13 -5.10 20.35
CA GLY A 13 3.74 -5.57 20.51
C GLY A 13 2.97 -6.03 19.26
N ARG A 14 2.86 -7.35 19.07
CA ARG A 14 1.88 -7.97 18.15
C ARG A 14 0.47 -7.81 18.74
N ALA A 15 -0.39 -7.02 18.11
CA ALA A 15 -1.82 -7.01 18.40
C ALA A 15 -2.58 -7.66 17.23
N ALA A 16 -3.11 -8.86 17.46
CA ALA A 16 -4.04 -9.53 16.56
C ALA A 16 -5.45 -8.95 16.78
N LEU A 17 -6.12 -8.51 15.71
CA LEU A 17 -7.54 -8.16 15.74
C LEU A 17 -8.37 -9.29 15.09
N THR A 18 -9.56 -9.48 15.66
CA THR A 18 -10.56 -10.57 15.55
C THR A 18 -10.97 -11.03 14.12
N PRO A 19 -11.57 -12.24 13.95
CA PRO A 19 -11.70 -12.95 12.67
C PRO A 19 -12.79 -12.37 11.75
N PRO A 20 -12.75 -12.61 10.41
CA PRO A 20 -13.66 -11.96 9.48
C PRO A 20 -14.87 -12.84 9.13
N LEU A 21 -16.03 -12.20 8.99
CA LEU A 21 -17.17 -12.73 8.24
C LEU A 21 -16.89 -12.58 6.73
N LEU A 22 -17.20 -13.65 5.99
CA LEU A 22 -17.05 -13.74 4.54
C LEU A 22 -17.97 -12.75 3.83
N TYR A 23 -17.38 -11.94 2.97
CA TYR A 23 -18.11 -10.93 2.22
C TYR A 23 -18.13 -11.27 0.72
N ARG A 24 -19.33 -11.49 0.16
CA ARG A 24 -19.60 -11.53 -1.29
C ARG A 24 -19.85 -10.10 -1.78
N ARG A 25 -18.80 -9.32 -2.11
CA ARG A 25 -18.98 -8.06 -2.89
C ARG A 25 -19.24 -8.42 -4.35
N ASN A 26 -20.25 -7.81 -4.97
CA ASN A 26 -20.28 -7.66 -6.42
C ASN A 26 -18.97 -6.97 -6.86
N PRO A 27 -18.25 -7.45 -7.90
CA PRO A 27 -17.00 -6.84 -8.30
C PRO A 27 -17.24 -5.37 -8.73
N PRO A 28 -16.35 -4.42 -8.35
CA PRO A 28 -16.37 -3.07 -8.90
C PRO A 28 -16.29 -3.08 -10.42
N TRP A 29 -16.77 -2.00 -11.05
CA TRP A 29 -17.03 -1.86 -12.49
C TRP A 29 -15.81 -2.19 -13.39
N SER A 30 -14.59 -2.04 -12.86
CA SER A 30 -13.31 -2.31 -13.52
C SER A 30 -12.92 -3.79 -13.60
N CYS A 31 -13.57 -4.66 -12.82
CA CYS A 31 -13.19 -6.07 -12.70
C CYS A 31 -14.20 -7.03 -13.36
N ARG A 32 -15.22 -6.50 -14.04
CA ARG A 32 -16.01 -7.31 -14.96
C ARG A 32 -15.14 -7.65 -16.15
N ARG A 33 -14.89 -8.94 -16.39
CA ARG A 33 -14.45 -9.41 -17.70
C ARG A 33 -15.39 -8.79 -18.76
N GLY A 34 -14.90 -7.86 -19.58
CA GLY A 34 -15.67 -7.18 -20.62
C GLY A 34 -16.41 -5.88 -20.23
N GLY A 35 -16.02 -5.18 -19.16
CA GLY A 35 -16.57 -3.85 -18.84
C GLY A 35 -16.01 -2.72 -19.73
N PRO A 36 -16.76 -1.62 -19.94
CA PRO A 36 -16.40 -0.54 -20.89
C PRO A 36 -15.20 0.32 -20.48
N TYR A 37 -14.60 0.07 -19.30
CA TYR A 37 -13.45 0.80 -18.77
C TYR A 37 -12.15 -0.04 -18.76
N ILE A 38 -12.13 -1.18 -19.45
CA ILE A 38 -10.88 -1.89 -19.75
C ILE A 38 -10.13 -1.05 -20.80
N LEU A 39 -9.28 -0.12 -20.36
CA LEU A 39 -8.29 0.53 -21.24
C LEU A 39 -7.14 -0.43 -21.61
N ALA A 40 -6.98 -1.54 -20.88
CA ALA A 40 -6.02 -2.58 -21.19
C ALA A 40 -6.72 -3.72 -21.94
N SER A 41 -6.75 -3.65 -23.28
CA SER A 41 -7.27 -4.70 -24.17
C SER A 41 -6.62 -6.08 -23.98
N HIS A 42 -5.68 -6.24 -23.04
CA HIS A 42 -5.13 -7.49 -22.54
C HIS A 42 -5.20 -7.45 -21.00
N PRO A 43 -5.63 -8.53 -20.31
CA PRO A 43 -5.33 -8.64 -18.88
C PRO A 43 -3.81 -8.50 -18.73
N PRO A 44 -3.30 -7.79 -17.71
CA PRO A 44 -1.87 -7.88 -17.41
C PRO A 44 -1.54 -9.35 -17.32
N ASN A 45 -0.37 -9.73 -17.84
CA ASN A 45 0.16 -11.05 -17.66
C ASN A 45 0.40 -11.22 -16.15
N TYR A 46 -0.63 -11.67 -15.42
CA TYR A 46 -0.54 -11.91 -14.00
C TYR A 46 0.65 -12.86 -13.82
N PRO A 47 1.57 -12.58 -12.88
CA PRO A 47 2.53 -13.59 -12.47
C PRO A 47 1.75 -14.88 -12.17
N PRO A 48 2.23 -16.05 -12.61
CA PRO A 48 1.48 -17.29 -12.56
C PRO A 48 0.88 -17.49 -11.17
N ASP A 49 -0.40 -17.90 -11.15
CA ASP A 49 -1.19 -18.01 -9.93
C ASP A 49 -0.50 -18.88 -8.88
N THR A 50 0.24 -18.25 -7.97
CA THR A 50 0.53 -18.89 -6.69
C THR A 50 -0.83 -19.05 -5.99
N PRO A 51 -1.15 -20.24 -5.45
CA PRO A 51 -2.38 -20.45 -4.71
C PRO A 51 -2.61 -19.29 -3.74
N LEU A 52 -3.85 -18.79 -3.69
CA LEU A 52 -4.28 -17.66 -2.86
C LEU A 52 -4.03 -17.93 -1.36
N HIS A 53 -2.78 -17.88 -0.93
CA HIS A 53 -2.41 -17.75 0.47
C HIS A 53 -2.46 -16.26 0.81
N HIS A 54 -3.69 -15.73 0.76
CA HIS A 54 -4.02 -14.34 1.10
C HIS A 54 -3.69 -14.00 2.56
N ASP A 55 -3.43 -15.02 3.37
CA ASP A 55 -3.12 -14.92 4.80
C ASP A 55 -1.63 -14.96 5.12
N THR A 56 -0.75 -15.21 4.14
CA THR A 56 0.68 -15.31 4.42
C THR A 56 1.29 -13.93 4.44
N PHE A 57 1.45 -13.41 5.65
CA PHE A 57 2.22 -12.20 5.90
C PHE A 57 3.66 -12.36 5.37
N PRO A 58 4.30 -11.29 4.87
CA PRO A 58 5.69 -11.36 4.41
C PRO A 58 6.61 -11.87 5.53
N ALA A 59 7.52 -12.79 5.20
CA ALA A 59 8.56 -13.21 6.14
C ALA A 59 9.56 -12.06 6.39
N ASP A 60 10.26 -12.08 7.53
CA ASP A 60 11.20 -11.02 7.90
C ASP A 60 12.23 -10.73 6.79
N ALA A 61 12.80 -11.78 6.18
CA ALA A 61 13.73 -11.62 5.07
C ALA A 61 13.10 -10.94 3.82
N GLN A 62 11.80 -11.14 3.58
CA GLN A 62 11.08 -10.45 2.50
C GLN A 62 10.82 -8.99 2.86
N ILE A 63 10.55 -8.70 4.13
CA ILE A 63 10.40 -7.34 4.64
C ILE A 63 11.73 -6.59 4.52
N ASP A 64 12.84 -7.20 4.91
CA ASP A 64 14.18 -6.59 4.84
C ASP A 64 14.61 -6.30 3.40
N ASP A 65 14.37 -7.23 2.48
CA ASP A 65 14.62 -7.05 1.05
C ASP A 65 13.75 -5.92 0.48
N ALA A 66 12.45 -5.91 0.79
CA ALA A 66 11.54 -4.88 0.32
C ALA A 66 11.85 -3.50 0.92
N ALA A 67 12.25 -3.44 2.19
CA ALA A 67 12.71 -2.21 2.84
C ALA A 67 13.97 -1.68 2.14
N SER A 68 14.94 -2.55 1.88
CA SER A 68 16.17 -2.21 1.15
C SER A 68 15.87 -1.66 -0.25
N LYS A 69 14.97 -2.30 -1.00
CA LYS A 69 14.51 -1.83 -2.32
C LYS A 69 13.77 -0.49 -2.24
N CYS A 70 12.92 -0.31 -1.24
CA CYS A 70 12.14 0.92 -1.06
C CYS A 70 13.05 2.11 -0.74
N LEU A 71 14.03 1.92 0.15
CA LEU A 71 15.02 2.95 0.49
C LEU A 71 15.96 3.25 -0.69
N ALA A 72 16.37 2.24 -1.45
CA ALA A 72 17.16 2.45 -2.67
C ALA A 72 16.40 3.27 -3.72
N LEU A 73 15.10 3.00 -3.90
CA LEU A 73 14.24 3.79 -4.78
C LEU A 73 14.09 5.23 -4.28
N GLN A 74 13.82 5.42 -3.00
CA GLN A 74 13.74 6.75 -2.37
C GLN A 74 15.03 7.55 -2.56
N LYS A 75 16.19 6.91 -2.37
CA LYS A 75 17.51 7.53 -2.59
C LYS A 75 17.69 7.92 -4.05
N SER A 76 17.41 7.00 -4.98
CA SER A 76 17.48 7.26 -6.43
C SER A 76 16.56 8.42 -6.86
N GLY A 77 15.36 8.52 -6.26
CA GLY A 77 14.43 9.61 -6.52
C GLY A 77 14.94 10.99 -6.10
N GLN A 78 15.64 11.06 -4.96
CA GLN A 78 16.31 12.28 -4.52
C GLN A 78 17.49 12.60 -5.43
N ASP A 79 18.42 11.64 -5.59
CA ASP A 79 19.69 11.85 -6.27
C ASP A 79 19.51 12.23 -7.76
N ARG A 80 18.50 11.68 -8.44
CA ARG A 80 18.33 11.83 -9.91
C ARG A 80 17.24 12.79 -10.32
N HIS A 81 16.27 13.05 -9.44
CA HIS A 81 15.03 13.72 -9.81
C HIS A 81 14.59 14.79 -8.81
N ASP A 82 15.42 15.06 -7.79
CA ASP A 82 15.13 16.04 -6.73
C ASP A 82 13.73 15.83 -6.11
N ARG A 83 13.34 14.55 -5.95
CA ARG A 83 12.06 14.19 -5.36
C ARG A 83 12.17 14.21 -3.85
N ARG A 84 11.05 14.52 -3.19
CA ARG A 84 10.90 14.33 -1.73
C ARG A 84 11.25 12.89 -1.34
N PRO A 85 11.82 12.67 -0.15
CA PRO A 85 12.24 11.35 0.33
C PRO A 85 11.03 10.47 0.67
N SER A 86 10.30 10.02 -0.35
CA SER A 86 9.13 9.16 -0.22
C SER A 86 9.05 8.25 -1.44
N ALA A 87 8.88 6.95 -1.18
CA ALA A 87 8.76 5.90 -2.18
C ALA A 87 7.76 4.85 -1.71
N ALA A 88 7.15 4.16 -2.68
CA ALA A 88 6.27 3.03 -2.43
C ALA A 88 6.52 1.91 -3.45
N LEU A 89 6.39 0.66 -3.01
CA LEU A 89 6.49 -0.55 -3.83
C LEU A 89 5.19 -1.36 -3.73
N LEU A 90 4.79 -1.99 -4.82
CA LEU A 90 3.75 -3.02 -4.82
C LEU A 90 4.43 -4.37 -5.02
N LEU A 91 4.24 -5.28 -4.06
CA LEU A 91 4.67 -6.66 -4.14
C LEU A 91 3.48 -7.54 -4.51
N ALA A 92 3.75 -8.56 -5.32
CA ALA A 92 2.81 -9.61 -5.65
C ALA A 92 2.42 -10.42 -4.42
N ARG A 93 1.50 -11.37 -4.62
CA ARG A 93 0.98 -12.25 -3.56
C ARG A 93 2.04 -13.11 -2.88
N ASP A 94 3.15 -13.37 -3.58
CA ASP A 94 4.31 -14.10 -3.05
C ASP A 94 5.18 -13.28 -2.08
N ASN A 95 4.90 -11.98 -1.92
CA ASN A 95 5.64 -11.02 -1.10
C ASN A 95 7.10 -10.78 -1.48
N GLY A 96 7.57 -11.32 -2.60
CA GLY A 96 8.95 -11.17 -3.07
C GLY A 96 9.04 -10.50 -4.44
N THR A 97 8.05 -10.72 -5.30
CA THR A 97 8.03 -10.17 -6.65
C THR A 97 7.53 -8.72 -6.63
N GLN A 98 8.38 -7.76 -7.00
CA GLN A 98 7.96 -6.37 -7.17
C GLN A 98 7.22 -6.20 -8.50
N LEU A 99 5.96 -5.76 -8.42
CA LEU A 99 5.10 -5.51 -9.57
C LEU A 99 5.24 -4.08 -10.09
N MET A 100 5.26 -3.12 -9.16
CA MET A 100 5.24 -1.69 -9.48
C MET A 100 5.98 -0.91 -8.40
N SER A 101 6.37 0.31 -8.71
CA SER A 101 6.88 1.27 -7.75
C SER A 101 6.52 2.70 -8.14
N SER A 102 6.53 3.60 -7.16
CA SER A 102 6.29 5.02 -7.39
C SER A 102 7.14 5.88 -6.45
N LEU A 103 7.45 7.08 -6.92
CA LEU A 103 7.97 8.20 -6.13
C LEU A 103 6.86 9.22 -5.93
N SER A 104 7.02 10.11 -4.96
CA SER A 104 6.13 11.26 -4.81
C SER A 104 6.37 12.26 -5.95
N LEU A 105 5.30 12.66 -6.63
CA LEU A 105 5.37 13.51 -7.83
C LEU A 105 5.09 14.99 -7.54
N SER A 106 4.27 15.26 -6.51
CA SER A 106 3.92 16.60 -6.05
C SER A 106 3.39 16.55 -4.61
N TYR A 107 3.02 17.70 -4.06
CA TYR A 107 2.48 17.82 -2.69
C TYR A 107 1.29 16.91 -2.39
N VAL A 108 0.37 16.69 -3.34
CA VAL A 108 -0.81 15.82 -3.14
C VAL A 108 -0.72 14.48 -3.89
N ARG A 109 0.26 14.35 -4.78
CA ARG A 109 0.53 13.12 -5.55
C ARG A 109 1.62 12.32 -4.86
N HIS A 110 1.26 11.78 -3.69
CA HIS A 110 2.14 10.94 -2.88
C HIS A 110 2.40 9.60 -3.58
N ALA A 111 3.58 9.03 -3.35
CA ALA A 111 4.01 7.76 -3.92
C ALA A 111 2.95 6.66 -3.76
N GLU A 112 2.36 6.54 -2.57
CA GLU A 112 1.36 5.54 -2.22
C GLU A 112 0.06 5.73 -3.02
N CYS A 113 -0.38 6.99 -3.18
CA CYS A 113 -1.59 7.30 -3.93
C CYS A 113 -1.43 7.01 -5.42
N GLU A 114 -0.31 7.41 -6.01
CA GLU A 114 -0.01 7.16 -7.42
C GLU A 114 0.16 5.66 -7.68
N LEU A 115 0.88 4.95 -6.81
CA LEU A 115 1.02 3.50 -6.89
C LEU A 115 -0.33 2.79 -6.78
N ALA A 116 -1.19 3.19 -5.82
CA ALA A 116 -2.49 2.57 -5.60
C ALA A 116 -3.45 2.80 -6.78
N ARG A 117 -3.46 4.00 -7.36
CA ARG A 117 -4.25 4.31 -8.57
C ARG A 117 -3.77 3.47 -9.76
N ASN A 118 -2.46 3.51 -10.03
CA ASN A 118 -1.88 2.72 -11.11
C ASN A 118 -2.13 1.22 -10.91
N ALA A 119 -2.05 0.72 -9.69
CA ALA A 119 -2.36 -0.66 -9.37
C ALA A 119 -3.83 -1.01 -9.66
N ALA A 120 -4.78 -0.16 -9.26
CA ALA A 120 -6.21 -0.36 -9.49
C ALA A 120 -6.61 -0.27 -10.98
N ASP A 121 -5.86 0.50 -11.78
CA ASP A 121 -6.06 0.59 -13.23
C ASP A 121 -5.51 -0.63 -13.98
N ASN A 122 -4.54 -1.34 -13.39
CA ASN A 122 -3.88 -2.47 -14.05
C ASN A 122 -4.36 -3.83 -13.52
N TYR A 123 -4.63 -4.00 -12.23
CA TYR A 123 -4.93 -5.30 -11.62
C TYR A 123 -6.36 -5.38 -11.10
N CYS A 124 -6.94 -6.57 -11.17
CA CYS A 124 -8.23 -6.84 -10.53
C CYS A 124 -8.15 -6.74 -9.00
N TRP A 125 -9.26 -6.33 -8.38
CA TRP A 125 -9.34 -6.11 -6.93
C TRP A 125 -9.05 -7.39 -6.12
N ASP A 126 -9.41 -8.57 -6.62
CA ASP A 126 -9.19 -9.86 -5.96
C ASP A 126 -7.71 -10.26 -5.99
N TYR A 127 -6.98 -9.88 -7.04
CA TYR A 127 -5.52 -10.01 -7.08
C TYR A 127 -4.86 -9.01 -6.13
N LEU A 128 -5.28 -7.74 -6.16
CA LEU A 128 -4.77 -6.69 -5.27
C LEU A 128 -5.02 -7.01 -3.79
N ALA A 129 -6.13 -7.67 -3.46
CA ALA A 129 -6.45 -8.11 -2.10
C ALA A 129 -5.44 -9.12 -1.54
N GLY A 130 -4.65 -9.75 -2.40
CA GLY A 130 -3.52 -10.58 -2.01
C GLY A 130 -2.16 -9.88 -2.10
N CYS A 131 -2.06 -8.63 -2.56
CA CYS A 131 -0.78 -7.92 -2.73
C CYS A 131 -0.36 -7.16 -1.47
N THR A 132 0.90 -6.76 -1.42
CA THR A 132 1.46 -5.94 -0.32
C THR A 132 1.99 -4.62 -0.85
N MET A 133 1.54 -3.50 -0.30
CA MET A 133 2.24 -2.23 -0.46
C MET A 133 3.31 -2.07 0.62
N VAL A 134 4.50 -1.70 0.20
CA VAL A 134 5.58 -1.25 1.09
C VAL A 134 5.77 0.25 0.91
N SER A 135 5.70 1.02 1.99
CA SER A 135 5.90 2.48 1.98
C SER A 135 7.07 2.88 2.86
N ALA A 136 7.85 3.88 2.44
CA ALA A 136 8.91 4.44 3.27
C ALA A 136 8.36 5.06 4.57
N TRP A 137 7.14 5.61 4.53
CA TRP A 137 6.52 6.30 5.66
C TRP A 137 5.11 5.77 5.89
N GLU A 138 4.65 5.87 7.14
CA GLU A 138 3.25 5.63 7.48
C GLU A 138 2.34 6.50 6.59
N PRO A 139 1.32 5.90 5.96
CA PRO A 139 0.36 6.63 5.15
C PRO A 139 -0.51 7.58 5.99
N CYS A 140 -0.50 8.87 5.70
CA CYS A 140 -1.50 9.80 6.24
C CYS A 140 -2.92 9.40 5.77
N ALA A 141 -3.95 10.04 6.33
CA ALA A 141 -5.35 9.71 6.05
C ALA A 141 -5.71 9.61 4.56
N MET A 142 -5.21 10.54 3.73
CA MET A 142 -5.42 10.52 2.28
C MET A 142 -4.87 9.24 1.63
N ARG A 143 -3.62 8.88 1.97
CA ARG A 143 -2.93 7.71 1.41
C ARG A 143 -3.59 6.42 1.90
N ALA A 144 -3.91 6.34 3.19
CA ALA A 144 -4.62 5.21 3.79
C ALA A 144 -6.00 4.97 3.15
N ALA A 145 -6.78 6.03 2.93
CA ALA A 145 -8.07 5.94 2.24
C ALA A 145 -7.89 5.48 0.79
N THR A 146 -6.86 5.96 0.09
CA THR A 146 -6.59 5.53 -1.30
C THR A 146 -6.25 4.04 -1.38
N LEU A 147 -5.45 3.52 -0.44
CA LEU A 147 -5.15 2.09 -0.34
C LEU A 147 -6.40 1.25 -0.06
N TYR A 148 -7.27 1.72 0.84
CA TYR A 148 -8.53 1.03 1.12
C TYR A 148 -9.38 0.86 -0.15
N TRP A 149 -9.51 1.93 -0.95
CA TRP A 149 -10.29 1.89 -2.19
C TRP A 149 -9.62 1.14 -3.34
N SER A 150 -8.28 1.03 -3.35
CA SER A 150 -7.57 0.25 -4.36
C SER A 150 -7.58 -1.26 -4.08
N HIS A 151 -8.18 -1.70 -2.98
CA HIS A 151 -8.23 -3.11 -2.58
C HIS A 151 -6.87 -3.77 -2.35
N ILE A 152 -5.80 -2.99 -2.14
CA ILE A 152 -4.50 -3.57 -1.79
C ILE A 152 -4.60 -4.22 -0.41
N GLY A 153 -4.26 -5.51 -0.36
CA GLY A 153 -4.47 -6.35 0.80
C GLY A 153 -3.69 -5.88 2.01
N ARG A 154 -2.39 -5.66 1.87
CA ARG A 154 -1.46 -5.53 3.01
C ARG A 154 -0.60 -4.27 2.91
N LEU A 155 -0.23 -3.73 4.07
CA LEU A 155 0.61 -2.53 4.17
C LEU A 155 1.77 -2.79 5.13
N VAL A 156 2.98 -2.53 4.65
CA VAL A 156 4.22 -2.46 5.45
C VAL A 156 4.75 -1.03 5.34
N TYR A 157 5.10 -0.40 6.45
CA TYR A 157 5.76 0.90 6.44
C TYR A 157 7.01 0.92 7.31
N LEU A 158 8.05 1.62 6.85
CA LEU A 158 9.38 1.56 7.47
C LEU A 158 9.52 2.50 8.69
N ALA A 159 8.87 3.65 8.66
CA ALA A 159 8.89 4.62 9.75
C ALA A 159 7.51 5.27 9.95
N SER A 160 7.18 5.61 11.19
CA SER A 160 5.89 6.22 11.53
C SER A 160 5.82 7.68 11.10
N GLU A 161 4.61 8.20 10.93
CA GLU A 161 4.41 9.63 10.62
C GLU A 161 4.89 10.51 11.77
N GLN A 162 4.73 10.05 13.01
CA GLN A 162 5.28 10.71 14.19
C GLN A 162 6.82 10.77 14.17
N THR A 163 7.49 9.75 13.62
CA THR A 163 8.95 9.77 13.45
C THR A 163 9.35 10.83 12.42
N LEU A 164 8.61 10.93 11.31
CA LEU A 164 8.82 11.97 10.30
C LEU A 164 8.60 13.38 10.87
N GLN A 165 7.55 13.58 11.66
CA GLN A 165 7.24 14.87 12.28
C GLN A 165 8.39 15.33 13.20
N LYS A 166 8.96 14.43 14.00
CA LYS A 166 10.13 14.72 14.85
C LYS A 166 11.39 15.09 14.04
N LEU A 167 11.53 14.56 12.82
CA LEU A 167 12.68 14.81 11.95
C LEU A 167 12.54 16.07 11.09
N THR A 168 11.33 16.62 10.94
CA THR A 168 11.03 17.71 9.99
C THR A 168 10.81 19.07 10.67
N ASP A 169 11.24 19.20 11.93
CA ASP A 169 11.07 20.33 12.86
C ASP A 169 9.60 20.67 13.18
N GLU A 170 9.33 20.92 14.48
CA GLU A 170 8.03 21.38 14.98
C GLU A 170 7.73 22.77 14.39
N GLY A 171 6.92 22.83 13.34
CA GLY A 171 6.53 24.09 12.70
C GLY A 171 6.77 24.17 11.19
N ASN A 172 7.10 23.08 10.51
CA ASN A 172 7.15 23.06 9.06
C ASN A 172 5.79 23.41 8.44
N THR A 173 5.66 24.64 7.94
CA THR A 173 4.45 25.17 7.30
C THR A 173 4.07 24.44 6.01
N GLU A 174 4.98 23.68 5.41
CA GLU A 174 4.68 22.82 4.26
C GLU A 174 4.05 21.48 4.67
N ASN A 175 4.17 21.05 5.93
CA ASN A 175 3.74 19.73 6.37
C ASN A 175 2.57 19.80 7.38
N LEU A 176 1.45 20.38 6.92
CA LEU A 176 0.16 20.33 7.63
C LEU A 176 -0.31 18.87 7.74
N THR A 177 0.13 18.23 8.81
CA THR A 177 -0.13 16.80 9.03
C THR A 177 -1.39 16.67 9.86
N LEU A 178 -2.42 16.02 9.29
CA LEU A 178 -3.57 15.58 10.06
C LEU A 178 -3.10 14.45 10.97
N ASP A 179 -3.06 14.66 12.29
CA ASP A 179 -2.68 13.65 13.30
C ASP A 179 -3.76 12.56 13.41
N LEU A 180 -3.87 11.75 12.36
CA LEU A 180 -4.80 10.65 12.22
C LEU A 180 -4.03 9.44 11.67
N PRO A 181 -3.53 8.57 12.56
CA PRO A 181 -2.66 7.47 12.15
C PRO A 181 -3.43 6.46 11.27
N CYS A 182 -2.72 5.82 10.35
CA CYS A 182 -3.35 5.08 9.24
C CYS A 182 -4.26 3.95 9.73
N HIS A 183 -3.89 3.31 10.85
CA HIS A 183 -4.62 2.21 11.44
C HIS A 183 -6.02 2.63 11.91
N GLN A 184 -6.23 3.89 12.32
CA GLN A 184 -7.56 4.39 12.68
C GLN A 184 -8.45 4.53 11.44
N VAL A 185 -7.90 4.98 10.30
CA VAL A 185 -8.63 5.05 9.04
C VAL A 185 -9.09 3.67 8.58
N PHE A 186 -8.19 2.68 8.61
CA PHE A 186 -8.54 1.31 8.26
C PHE A 186 -9.55 0.68 9.23
N ARG A 187 -9.49 1.01 10.52
CA ARG A 187 -10.45 0.54 11.54
C ARG A 187 -11.82 1.20 11.41
N SER A 188 -11.87 2.45 10.97
CA SER A 188 -13.12 3.23 10.82
C SER A 188 -13.95 2.84 9.60
N ARG A 189 -13.58 1.76 8.90
CA ARG A 189 -14.41 1.17 7.85
C ARG A 189 -15.77 0.78 8.44
N SER A 190 -16.86 1.28 7.86
CA SER A 190 -18.21 0.85 8.25
C SER A 190 -18.38 -0.63 7.96
N GLU A 191 -18.90 -1.40 8.93
CA GLU A 191 -19.50 -2.72 8.67
C GLU A 191 -20.73 -2.47 7.79
N GLN A 192 -20.58 -2.65 6.48
CA GLN A 192 -21.70 -2.58 5.56
C GLN A 192 -22.31 -3.98 5.47
N SER A 193 -23.44 -4.11 6.16
CA SER A 193 -24.36 -5.26 6.20
C SER A 193 -24.64 -5.87 4.84
#